data_AF-A0A2U2RVN6-F1
#
_entry.id   AF-A0A2U2RVN6-F1
#
_cell.length_a   1.000
_cell.length_b   1.000
_cell.length_c   1.000
_cell.angle_alpha   90.00
_cell.angle_beta   90.00
_cell.angle_gamma   90.00
#
_symmetry.space_group_name_H-M   'P 1'
#
loop_
_entity.id
_entity.type
_entity.pdbx_description
1 polymer ?
#
loop_
_entity_poly.entity_id
_entity_poly.type
_entity_poly.pdbx_seq_one_letter_code
_entity_poly.pdbx_strand_id
1 'polypeptide(L)'
;MIFPKFNKLSFLISLVISVFSVITPVSFIFFFLEPDLFWLIGLSLVGFLLILFFSYTLLSYHINNYLRKRVRELYNSIFTSTTSTSILKTNQDIDLLMRNLKKLNSDKNLQIEDLKNQENFRKEFIGNIAHELKTPLFTIQGFILTLLDGGVTDQKIIKKYLKKTLNGVDRLTYIVND
;
A
#
# COMPACT_ATOMS: atom_id res chain seq x y z
N MET A 1 14.83 16.01 -3.87
CA MET A 1 15.72 16.20 -5.04
C MET A 1 15.14 15.37 -6.20
N ILE A 2 15.24 15.83 -7.45
CA ILE A 2 14.72 15.26 -8.72
C ILE A 2 13.44 15.95 -9.26
N PHE A 3 13.61 17.14 -9.86
CA PHE A 3 12.70 17.72 -10.86
C PHE A 3 13.45 18.39 -12.05
N PRO A 4 14.46 17.79 -12.73
CA PRO A 4 15.21 18.56 -13.74
C PRO A 4 14.69 18.41 -15.19
N LYS A 5 13.79 17.46 -15.49
CA LYS A 5 13.40 17.16 -16.89
C LYS A 5 12.09 17.81 -17.37
N PHE A 6 11.29 18.39 -16.47
CA PHE A 6 10.00 19.00 -16.84
C PHE A 6 10.17 20.41 -17.44
N ASN A 7 11.19 21.15 -17.00
CA ASN A 7 11.34 22.55 -17.38
C ASN A 7 11.82 22.73 -18.81
N LYS A 8 12.64 21.80 -19.33
CA LYS A 8 13.24 21.94 -20.68
C LYS A 8 12.21 21.82 -21.80
N LEU A 9 11.23 20.92 -21.65
CA LEU A 9 10.22 20.68 -22.68
C LEU A 9 9.20 21.82 -22.71
N SER A 10 8.65 22.21 -21.55
CA SER A 10 7.75 23.36 -21.45
C SER A 10 8.41 24.67 -21.90
N PHE A 11 9.71 24.83 -21.64
CA PHE A 11 10.50 25.97 -22.12
C PHE A 11 10.64 25.98 -23.65
N LEU A 12 10.98 24.85 -24.27
CA LEU A 12 11.09 24.75 -25.73
C LEU A 12 9.76 25.07 -26.43
N ILE A 13 8.63 24.65 -25.87
CA ILE A 13 7.31 24.89 -26.46
C ILE A 13 6.88 26.33 -26.27
N SER A 14 7.12 26.90 -25.08
CA SER A 14 6.90 28.34 -24.87
C SER A 14 7.75 29.17 -25.81
N LEU A 15 8.97 28.71 -26.13
CA LEU A 15 9.88 29.37 -27.07
C LEU A 15 9.39 29.25 -28.52
N VAL A 16 8.85 28.09 -28.93
CA VAL A 16 8.25 27.94 -30.27
C VAL A 16 7.00 28.82 -30.40
N ILE A 17 6.11 28.82 -29.40
CA ILE A 17 4.89 29.64 -29.41
C ILE A 17 5.24 31.14 -29.44
N SER A 18 6.22 31.58 -28.64
CA SER A 18 6.65 32.99 -28.64
C SER A 18 7.26 33.39 -29.98
N VAL A 19 8.08 32.52 -30.59
CA VAL A 19 8.69 32.75 -31.89
C VAL A 19 7.63 32.87 -32.99
N PHE A 20 6.64 31.98 -33.03
CA PHE A 20 5.55 32.07 -34.02
C PHE A 20 4.64 33.28 -33.79
N SER A 21 4.40 33.67 -32.54
CA SER A 21 3.63 34.88 -32.19
C SER A 21 4.31 36.17 -32.67
N VAL A 22 5.65 36.18 -32.74
CA VAL A 22 6.44 37.34 -33.16
C VAL A 22 6.72 37.34 -34.68
N ILE A 23 6.89 36.18 -35.30
CA ILE A 23 7.16 36.09 -36.75
C ILE A 23 5.96 36.52 -37.58
N THR A 24 4.74 36.16 -37.17
CA THR A 24 3.53 36.50 -37.92
C THR A 24 3.31 38.01 -38.08
N PRO A 25 3.43 38.88 -37.06
CA PRO A 25 3.30 40.33 -37.24
C PRO A 25 4.48 40.94 -38.00
N VAL A 26 5.71 40.42 -37.85
CA VAL A 26 6.89 40.95 -38.55
C VAL A 26 6.83 40.64 -40.05
N SER A 27 6.47 39.41 -40.42
CA SER A 27 6.28 39.01 -41.82
C SER A 27 5.11 39.76 -42.47
N PHE A 28 4.11 40.14 -41.68
CA PHE A 28 2.95 40.93 -42.10
C PHE A 28 3.30 42.40 -42.37
N ILE A 29 4.09 43.04 -41.51
CA ILE A 29 4.56 44.42 -41.71
C ILE A 29 5.45 44.53 -42.97
N PHE A 30 6.31 43.53 -43.22
CA PHE A 30 7.23 43.54 -44.35
C PHE A 30 6.53 43.35 -45.72
N PHE A 31 5.37 42.70 -45.74
CA PHE A 31 4.57 42.47 -46.96
C PHE A 31 3.65 43.66 -47.30
N PHE A 32 3.41 44.58 -46.35
CA PHE A 32 2.36 45.61 -46.43
C PHE A 32 2.87 47.01 -46.81
N LEU A 33 3.89 47.11 -47.69
CA LEU A 33 4.10 48.35 -48.44
C LEU A 33 3.06 48.42 -49.58
N GLU A 34 1.86 48.89 -49.20
CA GLU A 34 0.60 49.12 -49.96
C GLU A 34 -0.30 47.93 -50.38
N PRO A 35 -1.28 47.57 -49.52
CA PRO A 35 -2.45 46.76 -49.95
C PRO A 35 -3.83 47.22 -49.41
N ASP A 36 -4.91 46.70 -50.02
CA ASP A 36 -6.33 46.93 -49.66
C ASP A 36 -6.74 46.32 -48.30
N LEU A 37 -7.49 47.09 -47.50
CA LEU A 37 -7.89 46.78 -46.11
C LEU A 37 -8.70 45.46 -45.94
N PHE A 38 -9.48 45.05 -46.94
CA PHE A 38 -10.33 43.86 -46.82
C PHE A 38 -9.53 42.55 -46.81
N TRP A 39 -8.47 42.45 -47.62
CA TRP A 39 -7.58 41.28 -47.65
C TRP A 39 -6.73 41.15 -46.38
N LEU A 40 -6.34 42.29 -45.79
CA LEU A 40 -5.62 42.36 -44.51
C LEU A 40 -6.42 41.67 -43.39
N ILE A 41 -7.70 41.99 -43.26
CA ILE A 41 -8.57 41.47 -42.20
C ILE A 41 -8.78 39.96 -42.39
N GLY A 42 -9.00 39.50 -43.62
CA GLY A 42 -9.18 38.08 -43.92
C GLY A 42 -7.95 37.24 -43.57
N LEU A 43 -6.75 37.71 -43.92
CA LEU A 43 -5.51 36.95 -43.72
C LEU A 43 -5.11 36.89 -42.23
N SER A 44 -5.31 37.97 -41.48
CA SER A 44 -5.11 38.01 -40.02
C SER A 44 -6.03 37.01 -39.30
N LEU A 45 -7.30 36.95 -39.71
CA LEU A 45 -8.28 36.04 -39.12
C LEU A 45 -7.92 34.57 -39.38
N VAL A 46 -7.45 34.25 -40.58
CA VAL A 46 -6.94 32.91 -40.92
C VAL A 46 -5.69 32.56 -40.09
N GLY A 47 -4.75 33.50 -39.93
CA GLY A 47 -3.55 33.31 -39.11
C GLY A 47 -3.89 33.04 -37.64
N PHE A 48 -4.83 33.80 -37.08
CA PHE A 48 -5.32 33.62 -35.71
C PHE A 48 -5.94 32.23 -35.49
N LEU A 49 -6.77 31.76 -36.43
CA LEU A 49 -7.37 30.43 -36.36
C LEU A 49 -6.34 29.31 -36.43
N LEU A 50 -5.31 29.44 -37.26
CA LEU A 50 -4.22 28.47 -37.34
C LEU A 50 -3.42 28.39 -36.04
N ILE A 51 -3.13 29.53 -35.41
CA ILE A 51 -2.44 29.58 -34.11
C ILE A 51 -3.28 28.90 -33.03
N LEU A 52 -4.58 29.18 -32.98
CA LEU A 52 -5.49 28.53 -32.02
C LEU A 52 -5.54 27.02 -32.23
N PHE A 53 -5.67 26.58 -33.47
CA PHE A 53 -5.71 25.15 -33.81
C PHE A 53 -4.40 24.44 -33.42
N PHE A 54 -3.25 25.05 -33.72
CA PHE A 54 -1.94 24.50 -33.39
C PHE A 54 -1.71 24.46 -31.88
N SER A 55 -2.07 25.54 -31.18
CA SER A 55 -1.99 25.64 -29.71
C SER A 55 -2.83 24.56 -29.02
N TYR A 56 -4.09 24.40 -29.44
CA TYR A 56 -4.98 23.36 -28.92
C TYR A 56 -4.41 21.95 -29.12
N THR A 57 -3.91 21.67 -30.34
CA THR A 57 -3.33 20.37 -30.69
C THR A 57 -2.10 20.05 -29.83
N LEU A 58 -1.19 21.01 -29.64
CA LEU A 58 -0.02 20.85 -28.78
C LEU A 58 -0.43 20.60 -27.34
N LEU A 59 -1.36 21.38 -26.80
CA LEU A 59 -1.82 21.24 -25.42
C LEU A 59 -2.43 19.86 -25.18
N SER A 60 -3.27 19.39 -26.10
CA SER A 60 -3.87 18.05 -26.04
C SER A 60 -2.82 16.94 -26.08
N TYR A 61 -1.80 17.06 -26.94
CA TYR A 61 -0.69 16.10 -26.99
C TYR A 61 0.11 16.08 -25.68
N HIS A 62 0.38 17.27 -25.13
CA HIS A 62 1.11 17.44 -23.87
C HIS A 62 0.38 16.81 -22.70
N ILE A 63 -0.90 17.12 -22.54
CA ILE A 63 -1.72 16.61 -21.44
C ILE A 63 -1.87 15.09 -21.56
N ASN A 64 -2.19 14.57 -22.74
CA ASN A 64 -2.39 13.14 -22.94
C ASN A 64 -1.13 12.32 -22.64
N ASN A 65 0.04 12.78 -23.07
CA ASN A 65 1.29 12.04 -22.83
C ASN A 65 1.80 12.24 -21.40
N TYR A 66 1.62 13.43 -20.82
CA TYR A 66 2.03 13.73 -19.45
C TYR A 66 1.16 13.02 -18.41
N LEU A 67 -0.17 13.07 -18.54
CA LEU A 67 -1.09 12.39 -17.64
C LEU A 67 -0.86 10.88 -17.68
N ARG A 68 -0.70 10.28 -18.87
CA ARG A 68 -0.42 8.83 -18.98
C ARG A 68 0.88 8.43 -18.30
N LYS A 69 1.96 9.20 -18.46
CA LYS A 69 3.24 8.93 -17.77
C LYS A 69 3.12 9.09 -16.26
N ARG A 70 2.50 10.17 -15.80
CA ARG A 70 2.37 10.46 -14.36
C ARG A 70 1.44 9.49 -13.64
N VAL A 71 0.34 9.08 -14.28
CA VAL A 71 -0.55 8.03 -13.76
C VAL A 71 0.18 6.70 -13.67
N ARG A 72 1.00 6.34 -14.67
CA ARG A 72 1.82 5.11 -14.63
C ARG A 72 2.87 5.14 -13.52
N GLU A 73 3.50 6.27 -13.26
CA GLU A 73 4.48 6.43 -12.17
C GLU A 73 3.82 6.32 -10.79
N LEU A 74 2.65 6.94 -10.59
CA LEU A 74 1.88 6.81 -9.35
C LEU A 74 1.41 5.38 -9.13
N TYR A 75 0.87 4.74 -10.17
CA TYR A 75 0.46 3.34 -10.14
C TYR A 75 1.63 2.43 -9.74
N ASN A 76 2.79 2.62 -10.37
CA ASN A 76 3.98 1.84 -10.03
C ASN A 76 4.45 2.12 -8.60
N SER A 77 4.56 3.37 -8.15
CA SER A 77 5.03 3.69 -6.79
C SER A 77 4.19 3.10 -5.65
N ILE A 78 2.90 2.81 -5.90
CA ILE A 78 1.99 2.20 -4.93
C ILE A 78 2.04 0.67 -4.99
N PHE A 79 2.43 0.09 -6.14
CA PHE A 79 2.43 -1.36 -6.36
C PHE A 79 3.84 -2.01 -6.48
N THR A 80 4.94 -1.26 -6.56
CA THR A 80 6.30 -1.80 -6.79
C THR A 80 7.05 -2.25 -5.53
N SER A 81 6.43 -2.28 -4.36
CA SER A 81 7.10 -2.83 -3.16
C SER A 81 6.93 -4.34 -2.99
N THR A 82 6.17 -5.03 -3.86
CA THR A 82 5.96 -6.48 -3.67
C THR A 82 6.07 -7.38 -4.89
N THR A 83 6.01 -6.94 -6.15
CA THR A 83 6.20 -7.91 -7.26
C THR A 83 6.65 -7.29 -8.60
N SER A 84 7.89 -7.61 -8.98
CA SER A 84 8.44 -7.82 -10.32
C SER A 84 7.76 -7.15 -11.53
N THR A 85 8.36 -6.04 -11.92
CA THR A 85 8.29 -5.33 -13.20
C THR A 85 8.88 -6.15 -14.37
N SER A 86 8.11 -7.05 -14.99
CA SER A 86 8.48 -7.58 -16.32
C SER A 86 7.34 -7.95 -17.28
N ILE A 87 6.06 -7.84 -16.90
CA ILE A 87 4.96 -8.42 -17.70
C ILE A 87 4.21 -7.42 -18.59
N LEU A 88 4.64 -6.16 -18.69
CA LEU A 88 3.89 -5.12 -19.42
C LEU A 88 4.30 -4.96 -20.90
N LYS A 89 4.25 -6.03 -21.69
CA LYS A 89 4.44 -5.98 -23.16
C LYS A 89 3.55 -6.97 -23.95
N THR A 90 2.24 -6.99 -23.73
CA THR A 90 1.27 -7.50 -24.75
C THR A 90 -0.17 -7.11 -24.40
N ASN A 91 -0.94 -6.61 -25.37
CA ASN A 91 -2.28 -6.04 -25.13
C ASN A 91 -3.42 -7.09 -24.99
N GLN A 92 -3.16 -8.39 -25.19
CA GLN A 92 -4.18 -9.45 -25.07
C GLN A 92 -4.07 -10.30 -23.80
N ASP A 93 -2.89 -10.32 -23.15
CA ASP A 93 -2.66 -11.15 -21.95
C ASP A 93 -2.78 -10.39 -20.63
N ILE A 94 -2.90 -9.05 -20.67
CA ILE A 94 -2.98 -8.21 -19.46
C ILE A 94 -4.24 -8.55 -18.64
N ASP A 95 -5.38 -8.83 -19.27
CA ASP A 95 -6.60 -9.16 -18.55
C ASP A 95 -6.51 -10.50 -17.80
N LEU A 96 -5.86 -11.52 -18.39
CA LEU A 96 -5.63 -12.81 -17.73
C LEU A 96 -4.67 -12.67 -16.56
N LEU A 97 -3.60 -11.88 -16.73
CA LEU A 97 -2.64 -11.59 -15.67
C LEU A 97 -3.29 -10.80 -14.52
N MET A 98 -4.12 -9.80 -14.83
CA MET A 98 -4.87 -9.06 -13.81
C MET A 98 -5.82 -9.96 -13.03
N ARG A 99 -6.50 -10.90 -13.70
CA ARG A 99 -7.35 -11.90 -13.02
C ARG A 99 -6.55 -12.80 -12.10
N ASN A 100 -5.39 -13.31 -12.54
CA ASN A 100 -4.52 -14.16 -11.73
C ASN A 100 -3.93 -13.41 -10.53
N LEU A 101 -3.53 -12.14 -10.70
CA LEU A 101 -3.05 -11.31 -9.60
C LEU A 101 -4.16 -11.01 -8.59
N LYS A 102 -5.38 -10.70 -9.06
CA LYS A 102 -6.53 -10.48 -8.18
C LYS A 102 -6.86 -11.75 -7.38
N LYS A 103 -6.83 -12.91 -8.04
CA LYS A 103 -7.03 -14.20 -7.40
C LYS A 103 -5.94 -14.49 -6.37
N LEU A 104 -4.66 -14.32 -6.72
CA LEU A 104 -3.53 -14.53 -5.80
C LEU A 104 -3.61 -13.61 -4.58
N ASN A 105 -4.00 -12.36 -4.76
CA ASN A 105 -4.19 -11.44 -3.64
C ASN A 105 -5.36 -11.89 -2.73
N SER A 106 -6.47 -12.33 -3.33
CA SER A 106 -7.58 -12.92 -2.58
C SER A 106 -7.15 -14.16 -1.78
N ASP A 107 -6.44 -15.09 -2.43
CA ASP A 107 -5.95 -16.32 -1.80
C ASP A 107 -4.94 -16.01 -0.67
N LYS A 108 -4.08 -15.01 -0.86
CA LYS A 108 -3.18 -14.50 0.17
C LYS A 108 -3.92 -13.92 1.36
N ASN A 109 -4.99 -13.15 1.14
CA ASN A 109 -5.79 -12.59 2.22
C ASN A 109 -6.47 -13.69 3.04
N LEU A 110 -7.02 -14.72 2.39
CA LEU A 110 -7.58 -15.89 3.06
C LEU A 110 -6.53 -16.61 3.91
N GLN A 111 -5.32 -16.83 3.36
CA GLN A 111 -4.22 -17.43 4.12
C GLN A 111 -3.81 -16.60 5.34
N ILE A 112 -3.78 -15.27 5.22
CA ILE A 112 -3.47 -14.38 6.34
C ILE A 112 -4.55 -14.47 7.42
N GLU A 113 -5.81 -14.54 7.02
CA GLU A 113 -6.94 -14.72 7.95
C GLU A 113 -6.85 -16.06 8.69
N ASP A 114 -6.56 -17.15 7.99
CA ASP A 114 -6.35 -18.48 8.58
C ASP A 114 -5.18 -18.48 9.58
N LEU A 115 -4.04 -17.90 9.20
CA LEU A 115 -2.88 -17.78 10.09
C LEU A 115 -3.22 -16.97 11.35
N LYS A 116 -3.98 -15.89 11.22
CA LYS A 116 -4.42 -15.07 12.35
C LYS A 116 -5.37 -15.83 13.26
N ASN A 117 -6.29 -16.60 12.69
CA ASN A 117 -7.21 -17.46 13.44
C ASN A 117 -6.44 -18.54 14.21
N GLN A 118 -5.46 -19.19 13.59
CA GLN A 118 -4.57 -20.15 14.25
C GLN A 118 -3.74 -19.50 15.36
N GLU A 119 -3.22 -18.29 15.14
CA GLU A 119 -2.46 -17.56 16.16
C GLU A 119 -3.35 -17.21 17.37
N ASN A 120 -4.57 -16.75 17.13
CA ASN A 120 -5.54 -16.44 18.18
C ASN A 120 -5.92 -17.70 18.96
N PHE A 121 -6.24 -18.79 18.26
CA PHE A 121 -6.52 -20.08 18.89
C PHE A 121 -5.35 -20.54 19.76
N ARG A 122 -4.12 -20.45 19.26
CA ARG A 122 -2.92 -20.79 20.04
C ARG A 122 -2.77 -19.92 21.29
N LYS A 123 -3.03 -18.61 21.19
CA LYS A 123 -2.97 -17.69 22.34
C LYS A 123 -4.03 -18.02 23.39
N GLU A 124 -5.27 -18.26 22.97
CA GLU A 124 -6.36 -18.64 23.87
C GLU A 124 -6.08 -19.98 24.53
N PHE A 125 -5.62 -20.98 23.75
CA PHE A 125 -5.25 -22.29 24.26
C PHE A 125 -4.14 -22.22 25.31
N ILE A 126 -3.03 -21.54 25.01
CA ILE A 126 -1.93 -21.36 25.96
C ILE A 126 -2.40 -20.57 27.19
N GLY A 127 -3.24 -19.55 27.01
CA GLY A 127 -3.81 -18.76 28.10
C GLY A 127 -4.66 -19.61 29.05
N ASN A 128 -5.52 -20.46 28.49
CA ASN A 128 -6.39 -21.36 29.24
C ASN A 128 -5.57 -22.40 30.01
N ILE A 129 -4.61 -23.06 29.35
CA ILE A 129 -3.69 -24.00 30.02
C ILE A 129 -2.94 -23.31 31.16
N ALA A 130 -2.37 -22.12 30.91
CA ALA A 130 -1.65 -21.39 31.94
C ALA A 130 -2.55 -21.06 33.16
N HIS A 131 -3.79 -20.69 32.93
CA HIS A 131 -4.76 -20.42 34.00
C HIS A 131 -5.09 -21.69 34.80
N GLU A 132 -5.35 -22.80 34.11
CA GLU A 132 -5.66 -24.08 34.74
C GLU A 132 -4.49 -24.66 35.53
N LEU A 133 -3.25 -24.48 35.07
CA LEU A 133 -2.04 -24.91 35.77
C LEU A 133 -1.73 -24.04 37.00
N LYS A 134 -1.98 -22.72 36.92
CA LYS A 134 -1.64 -21.76 37.99
C LYS A 134 -2.34 -22.08 39.31
N THR A 135 -3.61 -22.49 39.24
CA THR A 135 -4.44 -22.76 40.42
C THR A 135 -3.93 -23.94 41.30
N PRO A 136 -3.73 -25.16 40.75
CA PRO A 136 -3.17 -26.27 41.52
C PRO A 136 -1.71 -26.00 41.94
N LEU A 137 -0.92 -25.30 41.13
CA LEU A 137 0.46 -24.91 41.49
C LEU A 137 0.50 -24.05 42.76
N PHE A 138 -0.30 -22.98 42.82
CA PHE A 138 -0.36 -22.14 44.02
C PHE A 138 -0.95 -22.88 45.23
N THR A 139 -1.88 -23.80 44.98
CA THR A 139 -2.46 -24.65 46.04
C THR A 139 -1.39 -25.54 46.67
N ILE A 140 -0.57 -26.21 45.84
CA ILE A 140 0.58 -27.00 46.29
C ILE A 140 1.55 -26.12 47.08
N GLN A 141 1.94 -24.97 46.51
CA GLN A 141 2.88 -24.05 47.15
C GLN A 141 2.39 -23.57 48.51
N GLY A 142 1.12 -23.16 48.63
CA GLY A 142 0.54 -22.67 49.87
C GLY A 142 0.48 -23.73 50.97
N PHE A 143 0.14 -24.97 50.64
CA PHE A 143 0.13 -26.06 51.62
C PHE A 143 1.53 -26.47 52.07
N ILE A 144 2.50 -26.52 51.15
CA ILE A 144 3.91 -26.76 51.50
C ILE A 144 4.43 -25.65 52.41
N LEU A 145 4.18 -24.38 52.07
CA LEU A 145 4.60 -23.25 52.89
C LEU A 145 4.01 -23.32 54.30
N THR A 146 2.72 -23.65 54.42
CA THR A 146 2.06 -23.79 55.73
C THR A 146 2.69 -24.91 56.58
N LEU A 147 3.11 -26.01 55.95
CA LEU A 147 3.83 -27.07 56.65
C LEU A 147 5.22 -26.63 57.12
N LEU A 148 5.94 -25.86 56.28
CA LEU A 148 7.25 -25.31 56.60
C LEU A 148 7.19 -24.26 57.74
N ASP A 149 6.14 -23.43 57.78
CA ASP A 149 5.97 -22.35 58.76
C ASP A 149 5.49 -22.84 60.15
N GLY A 150 5.54 -24.15 60.42
CA GLY A 150 5.23 -24.71 61.75
C GLY A 150 4.01 -25.64 61.80
N GLY A 151 3.37 -25.91 60.65
CA GLY A 151 2.26 -26.87 60.53
C GLY A 151 2.64 -28.36 60.76
N VAL A 152 3.88 -28.63 61.16
CA VAL A 152 4.44 -29.98 61.41
C VAL A 152 4.21 -30.51 62.84
N THR A 153 3.48 -29.78 63.68
CA THR A 153 3.24 -30.14 65.09
C THR A 153 2.06 -31.10 65.28
N ASP A 154 1.08 -31.12 64.36
CA ASP A 154 -0.08 -32.03 64.41
C ASP A 154 -0.09 -32.98 63.20
N GLN A 155 0.02 -34.28 63.48
CA GLN A 155 0.02 -35.34 62.47
C GLN A 155 -1.26 -35.36 61.62
N LYS A 156 -2.42 -34.93 62.16
CA LYS A 156 -3.66 -34.79 61.40
C LYS A 156 -3.58 -33.66 60.37
N ILE A 157 -3.01 -32.51 60.75
CA ILE A 157 -2.80 -31.36 59.86
C ILE A 157 -1.80 -31.71 58.77
N ILE A 158 -0.68 -32.35 59.13
CA ILE A 158 0.32 -32.85 58.18
C ILE A 158 -0.34 -33.73 57.11
N LYS A 159 -1.08 -34.77 57.55
CA LYS A 159 -1.72 -35.70 56.63
C LYS A 159 -2.76 -35.02 55.74
N LYS A 160 -3.51 -34.05 56.27
CA LYS A 160 -4.49 -33.26 55.51
C LYS A 160 -3.83 -32.44 54.41
N TYR A 161 -2.75 -31.71 54.71
CA TYR A 161 -2.07 -30.85 53.75
C TYR A 161 -1.23 -31.62 52.73
N LEU A 162 -0.60 -32.73 53.12
CA LEU A 162 0.04 -33.65 52.17
C LEU A 162 -0.99 -34.23 51.20
N LYS A 163 -2.18 -34.63 51.67
CA LYS A 163 -3.26 -35.10 50.79
C LYS A 163 -3.73 -34.01 49.82
N LYS A 164 -3.87 -32.77 50.29
CA LYS A 164 -4.25 -31.64 49.42
C LYS A 164 -3.17 -31.31 48.39
N THR A 165 -1.90 -31.44 48.77
CA THR A 165 -0.75 -31.28 47.88
C THR A 165 -0.76 -32.34 46.78
N LEU A 166 -0.95 -33.61 47.15
CA LEU A 166 -1.05 -34.72 46.20
C LEU A 166 -2.19 -34.49 45.19
N ASN A 167 -3.38 -34.11 45.66
CA ASN A 167 -4.50 -33.79 44.76
C ASN A 167 -4.16 -32.65 43.77
N GLY A 168 -3.35 -31.67 44.18
CA GLY A 168 -2.87 -30.61 43.29
C GLY A 168 -1.93 -31.15 42.21
N VAL A 169 -1.03 -32.06 42.56
CA VAL A 169 -0.11 -32.73 41.62
C VAL A 169 -0.88 -33.61 40.64
N ASP A 170 -1.87 -34.35 41.12
CA ASP A 170 -2.76 -35.15 40.27
C ASP A 170 -3.52 -34.26 39.27
N ARG A 171 -3.97 -33.08 39.71
CA ARG A 171 -4.63 -32.12 38.83
C ARG A 171 -3.69 -31.54 37.77
N LEU A 172 -2.44 -31.21 38.13
CA LEU A 172 -1.43 -30.79 37.15
C LEU A 172 -1.17 -31.89 36.12
N THR A 173 -1.04 -33.14 36.58
CA THR A 173 -0.83 -34.31 35.72
C THR A 173 -2.00 -34.54 34.77
N TYR A 174 -3.23 -34.35 35.26
CA TYR A 174 -4.43 -34.41 34.42
C TYR A 174 -4.38 -33.36 33.30
N ILE A 175 -4.06 -32.09 33.62
CA ILE A 175 -4.01 -31.00 32.63
C ILE A 175 -2.91 -31.21 31.57
N VAL A 176 -1.79 -31.86 31.92
CA VAL A 176 -0.69 -32.12 30.97
C VAL A 176 -0.99 -33.31 30.04
N ASN A 177 -1.82 -34.26 30.49
CA ASN A 177 -2.18 -35.45 29.72
C ASN A 177 -3.45 -35.25 28.86
N ASP A 178 -4.13 -34.12 29.00
CA ASP A 178 -5.29 -33.68 28.22
C ASP A 178 -4.84 -32.76 27.07
#